data_AF-A0A2I1DXA8-F1
#
_entry.id   AF-A0A2I1DXA8-F1
#
_cell.length_a   1.000
_cell.length_b   1.000
_cell.length_c   1.000
_cell.angle_alpha   90.00
_cell.angle_beta   90.00
_cell.angle_gamma   90.00
#
_symmetry.space_group_name_H-M   'P 1'
#
loop_
_entity.id
_entity.type
_entity.pdbx_description
1 polymer ?
#
loop_
_entity_poly.entity_id
_entity_poly.type
_entity_poly.pdbx_seq_one_letter_code
_entity_poly.pdbx_strand_id
1 'polypeptide(L)'
;MSTSEDHSTCLAVVVSYLESHPKHSYRGFLKVCRDEVVDLTPFVNDWRYLDNFWVDQFLKTAELQLEKEIYLSLKEKVKLERKGKGLHTYWKEVIEELFY
;
A
#
# COMPACT_ATOMS: atom_id res chain seq x y z
N MET A 1 0.21 21.50 -10.89
CA MET A 1 -0.75 21.59 -9.76
C MET A 1 -1.14 20.18 -9.34
N SER A 2 -0.18 19.32 -8.99
CA SER A 2 -0.41 17.87 -9.09
C SER A 2 -0.21 17.09 -7.78
N THR A 3 0.10 17.76 -6.67
CA THR A 3 0.39 17.05 -5.41
C THR A 3 -0.84 16.70 -4.58
N SER A 4 -1.97 17.39 -4.81
CA SER A 4 -3.19 17.26 -4.00
C SER A 4 -4.14 16.18 -4.52
N GLU A 5 -4.27 16.04 -5.85
CA GLU A 5 -5.16 15.06 -6.47
C GLU A 5 -4.61 13.63 -6.37
N ASP A 6 -3.31 13.43 -6.65
CA ASP A 6 -2.68 12.10 -6.60
C ASP A 6 -2.68 11.52 -5.18
N HIS A 7 -2.42 12.34 -4.17
CA HIS A 7 -2.51 11.95 -2.76
C HIS A 7 -3.94 11.60 -2.36
N SER A 8 -4.94 12.33 -2.88
CA SER A 8 -6.35 12.03 -2.66
C SER A 8 -6.77 10.69 -3.28
N THR A 9 -6.24 10.37 -4.46
CA THR A 9 -6.56 9.13 -5.19
C THR A 9 -5.92 7.91 -4.54
N CYS A 10 -4.66 8.00 -4.10
CA CYS A 10 -3.98 6.93 -3.35
C CYS A 10 -4.76 6.55 -2.09
N LEU A 11 -5.23 7.55 -1.34
CA LEU A 11 -6.05 7.33 -0.14
C LEU A 11 -7.37 6.63 -0.47
N ALA A 12 -8.03 7.02 -1.55
CA ALA A 12 -9.32 6.45 -1.95
C ALA A 12 -9.23 4.93 -2.25
N VAL A 13 -8.14 4.48 -2.90
CA VAL A 13 -7.92 3.05 -3.17
C VAL A 13 -7.74 2.27 -1.86
N VAL A 14 -6.97 2.82 -0.91
CA VAL A 14 -6.78 2.21 0.42
C VAL A 14 -8.11 2.13 1.18
N VAL A 15 -8.89 3.21 1.21
CA VAL A 15 -10.21 3.27 1.86
C VAL A 15 -11.12 2.18 1.28
N SER A 16 -11.25 2.13 -0.04
CA SER A 16 -12.08 1.14 -0.73
C SER A 16 -11.70 -0.30 -0.37
N TYR A 17 -10.39 -0.59 -0.32
CA TYR A 17 -9.91 -1.90 0.09
C TYR A 17 -10.27 -2.23 1.55
N LEU A 18 -10.04 -1.30 2.48
CA LEU A 18 -10.31 -1.50 3.90
C LEU A 18 -11.81 -1.74 4.15
N GLU A 19 -12.70 -1.03 3.46
CA GLU A 19 -14.15 -1.23 3.60
C GLU A 19 -14.64 -2.58 3.03
N SER A 20 -14.03 -3.03 1.94
CA SER A 20 -14.46 -4.25 1.23
C SER A 20 -13.83 -5.55 1.76
N HIS A 21 -12.73 -5.46 2.51
CA HIS A 21 -11.96 -6.64 2.94
C HIS A 21 -11.81 -6.71 4.46
N PRO A 22 -12.68 -7.44 5.19
CA PRO A 22 -12.62 -7.49 6.66
C PRO A 22 -11.35 -8.16 7.21
N LYS A 23 -10.64 -8.96 6.39
CA LYS A 23 -9.35 -9.55 6.74
C LYS A 23 -8.20 -8.70 6.18
N HIS A 24 -7.99 -7.54 6.79
CA HIS A 24 -6.96 -6.61 6.32
C HIS A 24 -5.55 -7.25 6.29
N SER A 25 -4.83 -6.93 5.23
CA SER A 25 -3.46 -7.35 4.95
C SER A 25 -2.88 -6.36 3.96
N TYR A 26 -1.64 -5.92 4.18
CA TYR A 26 -0.97 -5.01 3.26
C TYR A 26 -0.56 -5.75 1.99
N ARG A 27 -0.06 -6.98 2.11
CA ARG A 27 0.18 -7.84 0.94
C ARG A 27 -1.12 -8.17 0.19
N GLY A 28 -2.22 -8.36 0.91
CA GLY A 28 -3.54 -8.53 0.30
C GLY A 28 -3.98 -7.30 -0.50
N PHE A 29 -3.79 -6.11 0.08
CA PHE A 29 -4.05 -4.83 -0.57
C PHE A 29 -3.26 -4.69 -1.87
N LEU A 30 -1.94 -4.84 -1.82
CA LEU A 30 -1.06 -4.75 -2.99
C LEU A 30 -1.44 -5.74 -4.09
N LYS A 31 -1.95 -6.92 -3.71
CA LYS A 31 -2.38 -7.93 -4.69
C LYS A 31 -3.74 -7.61 -5.31
N VAL A 32 -4.70 -7.14 -4.52
CA VAL A 32 -6.08 -6.89 -4.98
C VAL A 32 -6.16 -5.61 -5.79
N CYS A 33 -5.50 -4.54 -5.34
CA CYS A 33 -5.50 -3.23 -5.97
C CYS A 33 -4.23 -3.00 -6.81
N ARG A 34 -3.74 -4.06 -7.48
CA ARG A 34 -2.43 -4.03 -8.15
C ARG A 34 -2.38 -2.99 -9.26
N ASP A 35 -3.41 -2.96 -10.10
CA ASP A 35 -3.45 -2.08 -11.27
C ASP A 35 -3.48 -0.61 -10.80
N GLU A 36 -4.30 -0.28 -9.81
CA GLU A 36 -4.34 1.06 -9.23
C GLU A 36 -3.04 1.41 -8.49
N VAL A 37 -2.42 0.43 -7.82
CA VAL A 37 -1.12 0.63 -7.19
C VAL A 37 -0.06 0.94 -8.25
N VAL A 38 -0.01 0.22 -9.37
CA VAL A 38 0.94 0.50 -10.46
C VAL A 38 0.69 1.89 -11.03
N ASP A 39 -0.55 2.23 -11.37
CA ASP A 39 -0.92 3.50 -11.99
C ASP A 39 -0.61 4.71 -11.11
N LEU A 40 -0.80 4.59 -9.79
CA LEU A 40 -0.61 5.67 -8.83
C LEU A 40 0.80 5.69 -8.22
N THR A 41 1.63 4.69 -8.52
CA THR A 41 2.99 4.62 -7.99
C THR A 41 3.86 5.68 -8.65
N PRO A 42 4.62 6.48 -7.88
CA PRO A 42 5.55 7.44 -8.44
C PRO A 42 6.64 6.73 -9.25
N PHE A 43 7.02 7.32 -10.39
CA PHE A 43 8.06 6.78 -11.28
C PHE A 43 9.45 6.85 -10.64
N VAL A 44 9.75 5.87 -9.77
CA VAL A 44 10.97 5.78 -8.96
C VAL A 44 11.47 4.34 -8.96
N ASN A 45 12.74 4.15 -9.33
CA ASN A 45 13.41 2.84 -9.30
C ASN A 45 14.04 2.55 -7.92
N ASP A 46 13.23 2.61 -6.86
CA ASP A 46 13.65 2.23 -5.51
C ASP A 46 12.50 1.52 -4.79
N TRP A 47 12.59 0.18 -4.76
CA TRP A 47 11.58 -0.66 -4.14
C TRP A 47 11.31 -0.32 -2.67
N ARG A 48 12.32 0.16 -1.92
CA ARG A 48 12.15 0.52 -0.50
C ARG A 48 11.35 1.79 -0.37
N TYR A 49 11.61 2.75 -1.25
CA TYR A 49 10.85 3.99 -1.31
C TYR A 49 9.39 3.70 -1.62
N LEU A 50 9.12 2.88 -2.65
CA LEU A 50 7.75 2.50 -3.02
C LEU A 50 7.02 1.76 -1.89
N ASP A 51 7.69 0.80 -1.26
CA ASP A 51 7.14 0.06 -0.13
C ASP A 51 6.80 0.97 1.06
N ASN A 52 7.68 1.92 1.40
CA ASN A 52 7.45 2.88 2.46
C ASN A 52 6.35 3.89 2.11
N PHE A 53 6.25 4.30 0.85
CA PHE A 53 5.19 5.18 0.41
C PHE A 53 3.81 4.54 0.61
N TRP A 54 3.61 3.33 0.06
CA TRP A 54 2.31 2.66 0.12
C TRP A 54 1.95 2.16 1.51
N VAL A 55 2.91 1.69 2.31
CA VAL A 55 2.61 1.27 3.68
C VAL A 55 2.22 2.44 4.57
N ASP A 56 2.78 3.62 4.35
CA ASP A 56 2.43 4.83 5.10
C ASP A 56 1.00 5.25 4.77
N GLN A 57 0.62 5.24 3.50
CA GLN A 57 -0.78 5.49 3.09
C GLN A 57 -1.71 4.45 3.70
N PHE A 58 -1.35 3.17 3.60
CA PHE A 58 -2.16 2.06 4.13
C PHE A 58 -2.39 2.16 5.64
N LEU A 59 -1.32 2.37 6.42
CA LEU A 59 -1.40 2.40 7.88
C LEU A 59 -2.05 3.69 8.40
N LYS A 60 -1.82 4.85 7.77
CA LYS A 60 -2.50 6.10 8.16
C LYS A 60 -4.00 6.00 7.95
N THR A 61 -4.44 5.49 6.79
CA THR A 61 -5.87 5.30 6.52
C THR A 61 -6.47 4.28 7.48
N ALA A 62 -5.78 3.16 7.72
CA ALA A 62 -6.24 2.15 8.66
C ALA A 62 -6.36 2.69 10.10
N GLU A 63 -5.44 3.54 10.55
CA GLU A 63 -5.49 4.18 11.86
C GLU A 63 -6.71 5.10 12.04
N LEU A 64 -7.15 5.74 10.94
CA LEU A 64 -8.30 6.63 10.94
C LEU A 64 -9.64 5.90 10.84
N GLN A 65 -9.67 4.74 10.19
CA GLN A 65 -10.93 4.01 9.89
C GLN A 65 -11.21 2.84 10.83
N LEU A 66 -10.18 2.18 11.37
CA LEU A 66 -10.35 0.95 12.12
C LEU A 66 -10.38 1.21 13.62
N GLU A 67 -11.08 0.33 14.35
CA GLU A 67 -10.98 0.29 15.79
C GLU A 67 -9.53 0.03 16.22
N LYS A 68 -9.13 0.65 17.34
CA LYS A 68 -7.74 0.68 17.80
C LYS A 68 -7.12 -0.73 17.92
N GLU A 69 -7.86 -1.71 18.43
CA GLU A 69 -7.36 -3.08 18.61
C GLU A 69 -7.13 -3.80 17.28
N ILE A 70 -8.02 -3.56 16.31
CA ILE A 70 -7.90 -4.09 14.94
C ILE A 70 -6.69 -3.44 14.25
N TYR A 71 -6.55 -2.12 14.35
CA TYR A 71 -5.41 -1.40 13.79
C TYR A 71 -4.07 -1.88 14.38
N LEU A 72 -3.96 -2.03 15.70
CA LEU A 72 -2.72 -2.52 16.33
C LEU A 72 -2.35 -3.92 15.84
N SER A 73 -3.33 -4.81 15.73
CA SER A 73 -3.13 -6.17 15.20
C SER A 73 -2.69 -6.14 13.73
N LEU A 74 -3.31 -5.29 12.91
CA LEU A 74 -2.95 -5.09 11.51
C LEU A 74 -1.53 -4.53 11.38
N LYS A 75 -1.16 -3.53 12.19
CA LYS A 75 0.17 -2.90 12.17
C LYS A 75 1.29 -3.91 12.44
N GLU A 76 1.11 -4.81 13.41
CA GLU A 76 2.06 -5.89 13.67
C GLU A 76 2.12 -6.88 12.51
N LYS A 77 0.98 -7.24 11.92
CA LYS A 77 0.92 -8.10 10.73
C LYS A 77 1.66 -7.48 9.55
N VAL A 78 1.49 -6.18 9.28
CA VAL A 78 2.20 -5.47 8.22
C VAL A 78 3.72 -5.52 8.44
N LYS A 79 4.21 -5.36 9.67
CA LYS A 79 5.64 -5.52 9.98
C LYS A 79 6.14 -6.92 9.61
N LEU A 80 5.36 -7.97 9.90
CA LEU A 80 5.71 -9.35 9.56
C LEU A 80 5.70 -9.59 8.05
N GLU A 81 4.69 -9.08 7.33
CA GLU A 81 4.58 -9.18 5.87
C GLU A 81 5.75 -8.51 5.15
N ARG A 82 6.24 -7.39 5.70
CA ARG A 82 7.36 -6.61 5.15
C ARG A 82 8.74 -7.10 5.58
N LYS A 83 8.83 -8.02 6.54
CA LYS A 83 10.10 -8.43 7.16
C LYS A 83 11.08 -8.98 6.10
N GLY A 84 12.33 -8.52 6.17
CA GLY A 84 13.38 -8.93 5.25
C GLY A 84 13.15 -8.39 3.84
N LYS A 85 12.85 -9.28 2.89
CA LYS A 85 12.56 -8.96 1.48
C LYS A 85 11.17 -9.45 1.06
N GLY A 86 10.22 -9.54 2.00
CA GLY A 86 8.91 -10.17 1.78
C GLY A 86 8.09 -9.59 0.63
N LEU A 87 8.30 -8.31 0.29
CA LEU A 87 7.63 -7.62 -0.82
C LEU A 87 8.60 -7.15 -1.93
N HIS A 88 9.87 -7.53 -1.85
CA HIS A 88 10.88 -7.10 -2.82
C HIS A 88 10.54 -7.54 -4.24
N THR A 89 10.11 -8.80 -4.41
CA THR A 89 9.73 -9.33 -5.74
C THR A 89 8.55 -8.56 -6.32
N TYR A 90 7.51 -8.29 -5.51
CA TYR A 90 6.36 -7.49 -5.94
C TYR A 90 6.79 -6.12 -6.45
N TRP A 91 7.59 -5.39 -5.68
CA TRP A 91 8.04 -4.05 -6.09
C TRP A 91 8.97 -4.06 -7.29
N LYS A 92 9.74 -5.14 -7.48
CA LYS A 92 10.56 -5.30 -8.70
C LYS A 92 9.68 -5.45 -9.94
N GLU A 93 8.59 -6.22 -9.86
CA GLU A 93 7.63 -6.37 -10.95
C GLU A 93 6.93 -5.03 -11.27
N VAL A 94 6.52 -4.28 -10.25
CA VAL A 94 5.94 -2.92 -10.43
C VAL A 94 6.94 -1.99 -11.12
N ILE A 95 8.21 -2.00 -10.69
CA ILE A 95 9.25 -1.20 -11.33
C ILE A 95 9.47 -1.65 -12.79
N GLU A 96 9.46 -2.94 -13.07
CA GLU A 96 9.61 -3.42 -14.45
C GLU A 96 8.46 -2.91 -15.34
N GLU A 97 7.22 -2.90 -14.85
CA GLU A 97 6.05 -2.41 -15.58
C GLU A 97 6.02 -0.89 -15.75
N LEU A 98 6.54 -0.13 -14.79
CA LEU A 98 6.61 1.33 -14.94
C LEU A 98 7.59 1.73 -16.05
N PHE A 99 8.67 0.96 -16.24
CA PHE A 99 9.79 1.32 -17.12
C PHE A 99 9.78 0.61 -18.49
N TYR A 100 8.72 -0.15 -18.84
CA TYR A 100 8.54 -0.84 -20.13
C TYR A 100 7.22 -0.48 -20.79
#